data_AF-A0A067PLB8-F1
#
_entry.id   AF-A0A067PLB8-F1
#
_cell.length_a   1.000
_cell.length_b   1.000
_cell.length_c   1.000
_cell.angle_alpha   90.00
_cell.angle_beta   90.00
_cell.angle_gamma   90.00
#
_symmetry.space_group_name_H-M   'P 1'
#
loop_
_entity.id
_entity.type
_entity.pdbx_description
1 polymer ?
#
loop_
_entity_poly.entity_id
_entity_poly.type
_entity_poly.pdbx_seq_one_letter_code
_entity_poly.pdbx_strand_id
1 'polypeptide(L)' 'MASVVPPIMARDHPPRSSRKDATRPPPIPTLTPAQAIAKAWQMESTAEQKKWREADAKARAQFFQANRQTGRRGLGSKM' A
#
# COMPACT_ATOMS: atom_id res chain seq x y z
N MET A 1 -34.04 10.38 38.78
CA MET A 1 -32.66 10.14 39.26
C MET A 1 -31.72 10.82 38.28
N ALA A 2 -30.96 11.81 38.74
CA ALA A 2 -30.15 12.68 37.88
C ALA A 2 -28.90 11.95 37.36
N SER A 3 -28.67 12.04 36.05
CA SER A 3 -27.52 11.44 35.38
C SER A 3 -26.30 12.36 35.54
N VAL A 4 -25.27 11.89 36.24
CA VAL A 4 -23.99 12.60 36.41
C VAL A 4 -23.12 12.32 35.19
N VAL A 5 -22.89 13.35 34.37
CA VAL A 5 -21.86 13.35 33.33
C VAL A 5 -20.52 13.70 33.97
N PRO A 6 -19.45 12.92 33.81
CA PRO A 6 -18.14 13.31 34.34
C PRO A 6 -17.51 14.42 33.49
N PRO A 7 -16.78 15.37 34.10
CA PRO A 7 -16.14 16.47 33.40
C PRO A 7 -14.93 16.00 32.57
N ILE A 8 -14.85 16.50 31.34
CA ILE A 8 -13.72 16.30 30.43
C ILE A 8 -12.49 16.98 31.02
N MET A 9 -11.50 16.21 31.47
CA MET A 9 -10.21 16.76 31.90
C MET A 9 -9.45 17.29 30.68
N ALA A 10 -9.39 18.62 30.57
CA ALA A 10 -8.45 19.32 29.71
C ALA A 10 -7.03 18.91 30.12
N ARG A 11 -6.32 18.20 29.24
CA ARG A 11 -4.90 17.89 29.45
C ARG A 11 -4.11 19.15 29.14
N ASP A 12 -3.55 19.77 30.17
CA ASP A 12 -2.52 20.79 30.04
C ASP A 12 -1.35 20.25 29.21
N HIS A 13 -1.28 20.65 27.95
CA HIS A 13 -0.14 20.37 27.09
C HIS A 13 0.96 21.40 27.44
N PRO A 14 2.20 20.99 27.76
CA PRO A 14 3.27 21.96 27.96
C PRO A 14 3.48 22.76 26.66
N PRO A 15 3.85 24.05 26.74
CA PRO A 15 4.08 24.86 25.56
C PRO A 15 5.16 24.20 24.72
N ARG A 16 4.86 23.92 23.44
CA ARG A 16 5.82 23.39 22.49
C ARG A 16 6.98 24.39 22.38
N SER A 17 8.09 24.06 23.04
CA SER A 17 9.37 24.73 22.87
C SER A 17 9.75 24.68 21.39
N SER A 18 9.73 25.83 20.73
CA SER A 18 10.23 26.03 19.37
C SER A 18 11.75 25.85 19.37
N ARG A 19 12.19 24.59 19.23
CA ARG A 19 13.59 24.31 18.96
C ARG A 19 13.96 24.90 17.61
N LYS A 20 14.88 25.87 17.68
CA LYS A 20 15.55 26.55 16.57
C LYS A 20 15.94 25.55 15.48
N ASP A 21 15.68 25.95 14.24
CA ASP A 21 16.03 25.25 13.01
C ASP A 21 17.49 24.77 13.04
N ALA A 22 17.67 23.47 13.33
CA ALA A 22 18.89 22.79 12.98
C ALA A 22 18.90 22.65 11.45
N THR A 23 19.90 23.26 10.82
CA THR A 23 20.20 23.21 9.39
C THR A 23 19.96 21.81 8.83
N ARG A 24 18.79 21.61 8.20
CA ARG A 24 18.45 20.34 7.57
C ARG A 24 19.39 20.16 6.38
N PRO A 25 20.14 19.04 6.28
CA PRO A 25 20.91 18.78 5.07
C PRO A 25 19.96 18.80 3.86
N PRO A 26 20.43 19.25 2.67
CA PRO A 26 19.60 19.22 1.48
C PRO A 26 19.05 17.81 1.29
N PRO A 27 17.79 17.64 0.85
CA PRO A 27 17.23 16.31 0.63
C PRO A 27 18.15 15.59 -0.36
N ILE A 28 18.79 14.52 0.11
CA ILE A 28 19.50 13.58 -0.76
C ILE A 28 18.49 13.20 -1.85
N PRO A 29 18.86 13.21 -3.14
CA PRO A 29 17.97 12.73 -4.20
C PRO A 29 17.75 11.23 -4.00
N THR A 30 16.80 10.89 -3.13
CA THR A 30 16.34 9.54 -2.94
C THR A 30 15.60 9.17 -4.20
N LEU A 31 16.00 8.07 -4.84
CA LEU A 31 15.25 7.47 -5.93
C LEU A 31 13.76 7.45 -5.55
N THR A 32 12.89 7.81 -6.48
CA THR A 32 11.46 7.62 -6.23
C THR A 32 11.22 6.13 -5.98
N PRO A 33 10.18 5.74 -5.23
CA PRO A 33 9.89 4.32 -4.99
C PRO A 33 9.86 3.50 -6.28
N ALA A 34 9.29 4.03 -7.36
CA ALA A 34 9.27 3.39 -8.68
C ALA A 34 10.69 3.19 -9.25
N GLN A 35 11.56 4.20 -9.15
CA GLN A 35 12.95 4.10 -9.60
C GLN A 35 13.76 3.10 -8.77
N ALA A 36 13.53 3.07 -7.45
CA ALA A 36 14.19 2.11 -6.55
C ALA A 36 13.82 0.67 -6.92
N ILE A 37 12.52 0.41 -7.18
CA ILE A 37 12.03 -0.90 -7.61
C ILE A 37 12.62 -1.28 -8.98
N ALA A 38 12.61 -0.36 -9.94
CA ALA A 38 13.16 -0.62 -11.27
C ALA A 38 14.66 -0.97 -11.19
N LYS A 39 15.41 -0.23 -10.36
CA LYS A 39 16.84 -0.51 -10.14
C LYS A 39 17.06 -1.85 -9.45
N ALA A 40 16.27 -2.17 -8.42
CA ALA A 40 16.35 -3.46 -7.73
C ALA A 40 16.08 -4.62 -8.70
N TRP A 41 15.07 -4.49 -9.55
CA TRP A 41 14.75 -5.47 -10.57
C TRP A 41 15.88 -5.66 -11.60
N GLN A 42 16.52 -4.58 -12.02
CA GLN A 42 17.67 -4.65 -12.95
C GLN A 42 18.88 -5.36 -12.35
N MET A 43 19.08 -5.25 -11.03
CA MET A 43 20.18 -5.89 -10.30
C MET A 43 19.91 -7.37 -9.99
N GLU A 44 18.66 -7.81 -10.07
CA GLU A 44 18.25 -9.19 -9.81
C GLU A 44 18.81 -10.17 -10.87
N SER A 45 19.13 -11.39 -10.45
CA SER A 45 19.61 -12.45 -11.35
C SER A 45 18.56 -12.90 -12.36
N THR A 46 19.02 -13.40 -13.51
CA THR A 46 18.14 -13.86 -14.60
C THR A 46 17.23 -15.02 -14.19
N ALA A 47 17.70 -15.92 -13.32
CA ALA A 47 16.92 -17.05 -12.81
C ALA A 47 15.75 -16.57 -11.94
N GLU A 48 16.00 -15.62 -11.05
CA GLU A 48 15.01 -15.00 -10.17
C GLU A 48 13.99 -14.20 -10.99
N GLN A 49 14.46 -13.41 -11.96
CA GLN A 49 13.55 -12.72 -12.88
C GLN A 49 12.65 -13.69 -13.65
N LYS A 50 13.18 -14.84 -14.08
CA LYS A 50 12.40 -15.88 -14.76
C LYS A 50 11.30 -16.45 -13.86
N LYS A 51 11.61 -16.76 -12.59
CA LYS A 51 10.61 -17.23 -11.61
C LYS A 51 9.45 -16.24 -11.47
N TRP A 52 9.76 -14.95 -11.36
CA TRP A 52 8.75 -13.90 -11.26
C TRP A 52 7.89 -13.76 -12.52
N ARG A 53 8.49 -13.90 -13.72
CA ARG A 53 7.72 -13.91 -14.98
C ARG A 53 6.79 -15.11 -15.12
N GLU A 54 7.24 -16.30 -14.70
CA GLU A 54 6.40 -17.50 -14.68
C GLU A 54 5.23 -17.37 -13.71
N ALA A 55 5.48 -16.79 -12.52
CA ALA A 55 4.44 -16.49 -11.54
C ALA A 55 3.41 -15.48 -12.09
N ASP A 56 3.86 -14.40 -12.75
CA ASP A 56 2.98 -13.43 -13.42
C ASP A 56 2.13 -14.09 -14.50
N ALA A 57 2.75 -14.90 -15.37
CA ALA A 57 2.03 -15.63 -16.41
C ALA A 57 0.95 -16.56 -15.83
N LYS A 58 1.27 -17.27 -14.74
CA LYS A 58 0.31 -18.14 -14.03
C LYS A 58 -0.84 -17.32 -13.42
N ALA A 59 -0.54 -16.21 -12.75
CA ALA A 59 -1.55 -15.34 -12.15
C ALA A 59 -2.49 -14.76 -13.22
N ARG A 60 -1.94 -14.31 -14.35
CA ARG A 60 -2.72 -13.83 -15.50
C ARG A 60 -3.61 -14.93 -16.05
N ALA A 61 -3.08 -16.13 -16.26
CA ALA A 61 -3.87 -17.26 -16.73
C ALA A 61 -5.04 -17.56 -15.79
N GLN A 62 -4.82 -17.57 -14.48
CA GLN A 62 -5.87 -17.76 -13.49
C GLN A 62 -6.94 -16.66 -13.55
N PHE A 63 -6.54 -15.40 -13.64
CA PHE A 63 -7.48 -14.28 -13.73
C PHE A 63 -8.34 -14.36 -15.00
N PHE A 64 -7.74 -14.63 -16.16
CA PHE A 64 -8.47 -14.76 -17.42
C PHE A 64 -9.34 -16.03 -17.49
N GLN A 65 -8.93 -17.12 -16.85
CA GLN A 65 -9.75 -18.33 -16.75
C GLN A 65 -10.91 -18.16 -15.75
N ALA A 66 -10.67 -17.51 -14.61
CA ALA A 66 -11.70 -17.23 -13.60
C ALA A 66 -12.77 -16.28 -14.12
N ASN A 67 -12.38 -15.27 -14.92
CA ASN A 67 -13.35 -14.33 -15.52
C ASN A 67 -14.26 -14.98 -16.58
N ARG A 68 -13.86 -16.14 -17.14
CA ARG A 68 -14.73 -16.94 -18.01
C ARG A 68 -15.77 -17.77 -17.26
N GLN A 69 -15.53 -18.07 -15.97
CA GLN A 69 -16.47 -18.86 -15.15
C GLN A 69 -17.51 -17.98 -14.44
N THR A 70 -17.17 -16.73 -14.11
CA THR A 70 -18.10 -15.76 -13.49
C THR A 70 -19.16 -15.23 -14.47
N GLY A 71 -18.92 -15.32 -15.79
CA GLY A 71 -19.93 -15.02 -16.82
C GLY A 71 -21.11 -16.01 -16.88
N ARG A 72 -21.11 -17.09 -16.07
CA ARG A 72 -22.19 -18.09 -15.98
C ARG A 72 -22.95 -18.08 -14.64
N ARG A 73 -22.79 -17.04 -13.82
CA ARG A 73 -23.65 -16.81 -12.63
C ARG A 73 -24.44 -15.50 -12.74
N GLY A 74 -25.01 -15.27 -13.91
CA GLY A 74 -25.91 -14.14 -14.20
C GLY A 74 -27.13 -14.51 -15.03
N LEU A 75 -27.43 -15.80 -15.23
CA LEU A 75 -28.73 -16.24 -15.76
C LEU A 75 -29.71 -16.32 -14.58
N GLY A 76 -30.17 -15.14 -14.16
CA GLY A 76 -31.41 -15.00 -13.42
C GLY A 76 -32.55 -15.41 -14.35
N SER A 77 -32.99 -16.64 -14.17
CA SER A 77 -34.20 -17.23 -14.71
C SER A 77 -35.40 -16.31 -14.47
N LYS A 78 -36.06 -15.86 -15.54
CA LYS A 78 -37.46 -15.47 -15.51
C LYS A 78 -38.16 -16.12 -16.70
N MET A 79 -39.08 -17.03 -16.33
CA MET A 79 -40.20 -17.49 -17.15
C MET A 79 -41.06 -16.32 -17.61
#